data_AF-A0AAV1AZV8-F1
#
_entry.id   AF-A0AAV1AZV8-F1
#
_cell.length_a   1.000
_cell.length_b   1.000
_cell.length_c   1.000
_cell.angle_alpha   90.00
_cell.angle_beta   90.00
_cell.angle_gamma   90.00
#
_symmetry.space_group_name_H-M   'P 1'
#
loop_
_entity.id
_entity.type
_entity.pdbx_description
1 polymer ?
#
loop_
_entity_poly.entity_id
_entity_poly.type
_entity_poly.pdbx_seq_one_letter_code
_entity_poly.pdbx_strand_id
1 'polypeptide(L)'
;MKLEISTYFYYTSGAITLGIFLHLPTLHQNAKKRIQDLHMPLRIPDLPKNFTIADYPDELDSESDEFKIMLESIKTMTKSIGIFVNSFDYIEGKALESLNKGLFGPNGTTPTIFSIGPRLHLLMVEM
;
A
#
# COMPACT_ATOMS: atom_id res chain seq x y z
N MET A 1 27.82 9.49 -1.17
CA MET A 1 28.05 8.76 0.09
C MET A 1 26.79 7.99 0.42
N LYS A 2 26.84 6.65 0.49
CA LYS A 2 25.70 5.83 0.90
C LYS A 2 25.82 5.63 2.41
N LEU A 3 24.88 6.19 3.17
CA LEU A 3 24.81 5.97 4.61
C LEU A 3 24.31 4.54 4.84
N GLU A 4 25.04 3.72 5.61
CA GLU A 4 24.67 2.34 5.93
C GLU A 4 23.59 2.27 7.02
N ILE A 5 22.55 3.09 6.86
CA ILE A 5 21.44 3.19 7.81
C ILE A 5 20.29 2.32 7.30
N SER A 6 19.78 1.50 8.21
CA SER A 6 18.58 0.70 7.98
C SER A 6 17.35 1.60 7.84
N THR A 7 16.65 1.51 6.70
CA THR A 7 15.48 2.34 6.39
C THR A 7 14.19 1.55 6.53
N TYR A 8 13.27 2.05 7.35
CA TYR A 8 11.91 1.56 7.52
C TYR A 8 10.90 2.60 7.08
N PHE A 9 9.70 2.15 6.70
CA PHE A 9 8.55 3.03 6.49
C PHE A 9 7.50 2.81 7.58
N TYR A 10 6.83 3.90 7.99
CA TYR A 10 5.60 3.82 8.75
C TYR A 10 4.43 4.23 7.86
N TYR A 11 3.60 3.24 7.51
CA TYR A 11 2.39 3.45 6.73
C TYR A 11 1.22 3.68 7.69
N THR A 12 0.72 4.91 7.68
CA THR A 12 -0.24 5.41 8.67
C THR A 12 -1.68 4.94 8.44
N SER A 13 -1.93 4.27 7.32
CA SER A 13 -3.23 3.67 6.96
C SER A 13 -3.21 2.14 7.13
N GLY A 14 -4.31 1.47 6.73
CA GLY A 14 -4.49 0.03 6.88
C GLY A 14 -3.69 -0.85 5.91
N ALA A 15 -3.73 -2.16 6.15
CA ALA A 15 -3.04 -3.17 5.34
C ALA A 15 -3.64 -3.31 3.93
N ILE A 16 -4.96 -3.20 3.81
CA ILE A 16 -5.65 -3.26 2.51
C ILE A 16 -5.17 -2.13 1.59
N THR A 17 -5.12 -0.90 2.11
CA THR A 17 -4.70 0.27 1.34
C THR A 17 -3.21 0.23 1.03
N LEU A 18 -2.37 -0.29 1.94
CA LEU A 18 -0.96 -0.56 1.66
C LEU A 18 -0.81 -1.52 0.46
N GLY A 19 -1.57 -2.61 0.45
CA GLY A 19 -1.55 -3.56 -0.66
C GLY A 19 -1.92 -2.91 -2.00
N ILE A 20 -3.00 -2.14 -2.03
CA ILE A 20 -3.41 -1.36 -3.20
C ILE A 20 -2.26 -0.42 -3.65
N PHE A 21 -1.67 0.29 -2.70
CA PHE A 21 -0.59 1.25 -2.95
C PHE A 21 0.66 0.59 -3.53
N LEU A 22 1.06 -0.57 -3.02
CA LEU A 22 2.20 -1.33 -3.53
C LEU A 22 1.94 -1.94 -4.92
N HIS A 23 0.68 -2.21 -5.26
CA HIS A 23 0.29 -2.75 -6.56
C HIS A 23 0.15 -1.68 -7.67
N LEU A 24 -0.01 -0.41 -7.27
CA LEU A 24 -0.23 0.71 -8.19
C LEU A 24 0.80 0.85 -9.32
N PRO A 25 2.13 0.66 -9.11
CA PRO A 25 3.10 0.72 -10.19
C PRO A 25 2.89 -0.38 -11.24
N THR A 26 2.52 -1.59 -10.81
CA THR A 26 2.21 -2.71 -11.72
C THR A 26 0.95 -2.43 -12.53
N LEU A 27 -0.07 -1.85 -11.91
CA LEU A 27 -1.28 -1.41 -12.62
C LEU A 27 -0.94 -0.36 -13.66
N HIS A 28 -0.20 0.68 -13.27
CA HIS A 28 0.20 1.76 -14.16
C HIS A 28 1.00 1.26 -15.37
N GLN A 29 1.97 0.37 -15.16
CA GLN A 29 2.78 -0.21 -16.25
C GLN A 29 1.97 -1.06 -17.22
N ASN A 30 0.96 -1.78 -16.75
CA ASN A 30 0.14 -2.67 -17.57
C ASN A 30 -1.09 -1.98 -18.16
N ALA A 31 -1.38 -0.75 -17.75
CA ALA A 31 -2.56 -0.02 -18.20
C ALA A 31 -2.42 0.40 -19.67
N LYS A 32 -3.42 0.03 -20.48
CA LYS A 32 -3.53 0.48 -21.89
C LYS A 32 -4.29 1.81 -22.04
N LYS A 33 -4.85 2.30 -20.94
CA LYS A 33 -5.62 3.54 -20.79
C LYS A 33 -5.23 4.19 -19.47
N ARG A 34 -5.69 5.42 -19.21
CA ARG A 34 -5.48 6.05 -17.90
C ARG A 34 -6.08 5.17 -16.82
N ILE A 35 -5.49 5.19 -15.62
CA ILE A 35 -5.94 4.33 -14.52
C ILE A 35 -7.39 4.63 -14.18
N GLN A 36 -7.79 5.89 -14.24
CA GLN A 36 -9.15 6.38 -14.01
C GLN A 36 -10.18 5.82 -15.01
N ASP A 37 -9.73 5.44 -16.21
CA ASP A 37 -10.57 4.88 -17.27
C ASP A 37 -10.66 3.35 -17.21
N LEU A 38 -9.89 2.71 -16.31
CA LEU A 38 -9.99 1.27 -16.12
C LEU A 38 -11.27 0.99 -15.31
N HIS A 39 -12.28 0.36 -15.87
CA HIS A 39 -13.41 -0.16 -15.07
C HIS A 39 -13.08 -1.53 -14.47
N MET A 40 -11.81 -1.77 -14.11
CA MET A 40 -11.40 -3.10 -13.67
C MET A 40 -11.64 -3.27 -12.16
N PRO A 41 -12.33 -4.34 -11.74
CA PRO A 41 -12.27 -4.74 -10.35
C PRO A 41 -10.82 -5.13 -10.06
N LEU A 42 -10.21 -4.50 -9.08
CA LEU A 42 -8.91 -4.93 -8.59
C LEU A 42 -9.12 -6.22 -7.83
N ARG A 43 -8.98 -7.33 -8.56
CA ARG A 43 -8.97 -8.67 -8.00
C ARG A 43 -7.66 -8.85 -7.27
N ILE A 44 -7.59 -8.28 -6.09
CA ILE A 44 -6.45 -8.50 -5.23
C ILE A 44 -6.70 -9.78 -4.43
N PRO A 45 -5.78 -10.76 -4.46
CA PRO A 45 -5.97 -12.02 -3.74
C PRO A 45 -6.33 -11.77 -2.26
N ASP A 46 -7.39 -12.45 -1.80
CA ASP A 46 -7.85 -12.47 -0.41
C ASP A 46 -8.45 -11.18 0.18
N LEU A 47 -8.68 -10.16 -0.65
CA LEU A 47 -9.42 -8.95 -0.30
C LEU A 47 -10.93 -9.06 -0.57
N PRO A 48 -11.79 -8.25 0.09
CA PRO A 48 -13.20 -8.12 -0.27
C PRO A 48 -13.33 -7.88 -1.77
N LYS A 49 -14.21 -8.64 -2.43
CA LYS A 49 -14.20 -8.87 -3.89
C LYS A 49 -14.45 -7.65 -4.79
N ASN A 50 -14.53 -6.43 -4.27
CA ASN A 50 -15.21 -5.33 -4.94
C ASN A 50 -14.49 -3.97 -4.87
N PHE A 51 -13.15 -3.91 -4.78
CA PHE A 51 -12.48 -2.62 -5.00
C PHE A 51 -12.53 -2.27 -6.49
N THR A 52 -13.22 -1.19 -6.79
CA THR A 52 -13.31 -0.58 -8.11
C THR A 52 -12.54 0.73 -8.13
N ILE A 53 -12.34 1.31 -9.31
CA ILE A 53 -11.69 2.62 -9.44
C ILE A 53 -12.56 3.76 -8.90
N ALA A 54 -13.86 3.55 -8.72
CA ALA A 54 -14.70 4.49 -7.97
C ALA A 54 -14.36 4.55 -6.47
N ASP A 55 -13.59 3.59 -5.95
CA ASP A 55 -13.12 3.56 -4.56
C ASP A 55 -11.71 4.20 -4.41
N TYR A 56 -11.11 4.67 -5.52
CA TYR A 56 -9.87 5.42 -5.48
C TYR A 56 -10.13 6.90 -5.20
N PRO A 57 -9.17 7.62 -4.60
CA PRO A 57 -9.24 9.08 -4.54
C PRO A 57 -9.48 9.67 -5.93
N ASP A 58 -10.47 10.56 -6.04
CA ASP A 58 -10.85 11.24 -7.29
C ASP A 58 -9.66 12.01 -7.91
N GLU A 59 -8.64 12.35 -7.11
CA GLU A 59 -7.46 13.07 -7.55
C GLU A 59 -6.35 12.20 -8.19
N LEU A 60 -6.59 10.92 -8.46
CA LEU A 60 -5.59 10.07 -9.12
C LEU A 60 -5.45 10.42 -10.61
N ASP A 61 -4.81 11.54 -10.93
CA ASP A 61 -4.40 11.83 -12.30
C ASP A 61 -3.08 11.13 -12.65
N SER A 62 -3.14 10.05 -13.43
CA SER A 62 -1.95 9.27 -13.81
C SER A 62 -0.87 10.07 -14.55
N GLU A 63 -1.19 11.26 -15.06
CA GLU A 63 -0.24 12.15 -15.75
C GLU A 63 0.33 13.25 -14.84
N SER A 64 -0.25 13.45 -13.66
CA SER A 64 0.14 14.52 -12.76
C SER A 64 1.49 14.26 -12.09
N ASP A 65 2.12 15.33 -11.63
CA ASP A 65 3.39 15.22 -10.94
C ASP A 65 3.24 14.58 -9.55
N GLU A 66 2.09 14.77 -8.89
CA GLU A 66 1.74 14.10 -7.63
C GLU A 66 1.72 12.58 -7.80
N PHE A 67 1.14 12.09 -8.90
CA PHE A 67 1.09 10.66 -9.19
C PHE A 67 2.50 10.09 -9.46
N LYS A 68 3.36 10.83 -10.18
CA LYS A 68 4.76 10.43 -10.40
C LYS A 68 5.53 10.38 -9.08
N ILE A 69 5.37 11.37 -8.21
CA ILE A 69 5.96 11.41 -6.86
C ILE A 69 5.47 10.23 -6.02
N MET A 70 4.18 9.89 -6.12
CA MET A 70 3.59 8.73 -5.46
C MET A 70 4.26 7.43 -5.92
N LEU A 71 4.43 7.23 -7.23
CA LEU A 71 5.12 6.05 -7.77
C LEU A 71 6.58 5.95 -7.30
N GLU A 72 7.32 7.06 -7.24
CA GLU A 72 8.69 7.06 -6.72
C GLU A 72 8.74 6.77 -5.20
N SER A 73 7.75 7.26 -4.46
CA SER A 73 7.60 6.95 -3.04
C SER A 73 7.36 5.45 -2.82
N ILE A 74 6.50 4.84 -3.63
CA ILE A 74 6.24 3.39 -3.62
C ILE A 74 7.52 2.62 -3.93
N LYS A 75 8.27 2.99 -4.97
CA LYS A 75 9.55 2.36 -5.32
C LYS A 75 10.60 2.47 -4.21
N THR A 76 10.55 3.54 -3.42
CA THR A 76 11.45 3.73 -2.28
C THR A 76 11.02 2.87 -1.11
N MET A 77 9.71 2.80 -0.87
CA MET A 77 9.11 1.93 0.15
C MET A 77 9.41 0.46 -0.09
N THR A 78 9.32 -0.04 -1.32
CA THR A 78 9.65 -1.44 -1.67
C THR A 78 11.12 -1.81 -1.49
N LYS A 79 12.03 -0.83 -1.43
CA LYS A 79 13.47 -1.03 -1.17
C LYS A 79 13.84 -0.94 0.32
N SER A 80 12.87 -0.59 1.18
CA SER A 80 13.08 -0.54 2.63
C SER A 80 13.28 -1.94 3.20
N ILE A 81 13.83 -2.02 4.40
CA ILE A 81 13.99 -3.32 5.08
C ILE A 81 12.68 -3.79 5.73
N GLY A 82 11.73 -2.89 5.93
CA GLY A 82 10.42 -3.24 6.43
C GLY A 82 9.46 -2.07 6.53
N ILE A 83 8.18 -2.40 6.60
CA ILE A 83 7.08 -1.43 6.66
C ILE A 83 6.25 -1.74 7.90
N PHE A 84 6.17 -0.76 8.80
CA PHE A 84 5.20 -0.76 9.88
C PHE A 84 3.84 -0.32 9.32
N VAL A 85 2.79 -1.10 9.58
CA VAL A 85 1.43 -0.79 9.15
C VAL A 85 0.54 -0.58 10.36
N ASN A 86 -0.29 0.47 10.31
CA ASN A 86 -1.24 0.79 11.36
C ASN A 86 -2.50 -0.10 11.26
N SER A 87 -2.31 -1.41 11.41
CA SER A 87 -3.33 -2.45 11.34
C SER A 87 -3.05 -3.58 12.34
N PHE A 88 -3.93 -4.57 12.42
CA PHE A 88 -3.77 -5.79 13.22
C PHE A 88 -4.62 -6.95 12.67
N ASP A 89 -4.23 -8.18 13.02
CA ASP A 89 -4.73 -9.42 12.40
C ASP A 89 -6.26 -9.58 12.47
N TYR A 90 -6.88 -9.12 13.55
CA TYR A 90 -8.32 -9.27 13.73
C TYR A 90 -9.14 -8.45 12.72
N ILE A 91 -8.64 -7.31 12.22
CA ILE A 91 -9.36 -6.49 11.23
C ILE A 91 -8.93 -6.82 9.80
N GLU A 92 -7.62 -6.97 9.55
CA GLU A 92 -7.08 -7.10 8.17
C GLU A 92 -6.15 -8.31 7.99
N GLY A 93 -6.31 -9.37 8.80
CA GLY A 93 -5.42 -10.54 8.80
C GLY A 93 -5.16 -11.17 7.44
N LYS A 94 -6.18 -11.29 6.58
CA LYS A 94 -6.01 -11.79 5.21
C LYS A 94 -5.14 -10.87 4.33
N ALA A 95 -5.33 -9.56 4.45
CA ALA A 95 -4.51 -8.60 3.71
C ALA A 95 -3.06 -8.61 4.22
N LEU A 96 -2.86 -8.71 5.53
CA LEU A 96 -1.54 -8.87 6.16
C LEU A 96 -0.85 -10.17 5.70
N GLU A 97 -1.58 -11.28 5.61
CA GLU A 97 -1.06 -12.55 5.09
C GLU A 97 -0.64 -12.41 3.62
N SER A 98 -1.49 -11.83 2.78
CA SER A 98 -1.19 -11.59 1.36
C SER A 98 0.00 -10.65 1.14
N LEU A 99 0.15 -9.63 1.99
CA LEU A 99 1.29 -8.72 1.95
C LEU A 99 2.59 -9.44 2.29
N ASN A 100 2.59 -10.28 3.34
CA ASN A 100 3.75 -11.08 3.72
C ASN A 100 4.10 -12.14 2.67
N LYS A 101 3.13 -12.64 1.91
CA LYS A 101 3.35 -13.51 0.74
C LYS A 101 3.85 -12.75 -0.50
N GLY A 102 3.97 -11.42 -0.43
CA GLY A 102 4.45 -10.58 -1.52
C GLY A 102 3.45 -10.40 -2.68
N LEU A 103 2.17 -10.74 -2.50
CA LEU A 103 1.19 -10.83 -3.60
C LEU A 103 0.85 -9.49 -4.27
N PHE A 104 1.26 -8.37 -3.67
CA PHE A 104 0.95 -7.02 -4.14
C PHE A 104 2.11 -6.36 -4.87
N GLY A 105 3.35 -6.76 -4.57
CA GLY A 105 4.54 -6.11 -5.11
C GLY A 105 4.86 -6.53 -6.55
N PRO A 106 5.50 -5.66 -7.36
CA PRO A 106 6.07 -6.08 -8.62
C PRO A 106 7.05 -7.24 -8.39
N ASN A 107 6.88 -8.33 -9.15
CA ASN A 107 7.67 -9.56 -9.03
C ASN A 107 7.60 -10.28 -7.67
N GLY A 108 6.55 -10.04 -6.86
CA GLY A 108 6.38 -10.76 -5.60
C GLY A 108 7.25 -10.23 -4.45
N THR A 109 7.86 -9.04 -4.60
CA THR A 109 8.74 -8.47 -3.57
C THR A 109 7.99 -7.45 -2.72
N THR A 110 7.87 -7.75 -1.43
CA THR A 110 7.32 -6.83 -0.42
C THR A 110 8.27 -6.88 0.78
N PRO A 111 8.70 -5.73 1.34
CA PRO A 111 9.48 -5.72 2.57
C PRO A 111 8.73 -6.42 3.70
N THR A 112 9.45 -6.81 4.75
CA THR A 112 8.81 -7.38 5.94
C THR A 112 7.74 -6.44 6.49
N ILE A 113 6.53 -6.96 6.69
CA ILE A 113 5.39 -6.17 7.19
C ILE A 113 5.25 -6.38 8.69
N PHE A 114 5.26 -5.26 9.43
CA PHE A 114 5.07 -5.23 10.87
C PHE A 114 3.71 -4.61 11.19
N SER A 115 2.76 -5.46 11.57
CA SER A 115 1.44 -5.02 12.04
C SER A 115 1.56 -4.48 13.46
N ILE A 116 1.36 -3.16 13.66
CA ILE A 116 1.59 -2.50 14.97
C ILE A 116 0.40 -1.67 15.47
N GLY A 117 -0.74 -1.78 14.79
CA GLY A 117 -1.95 -1.06 15.11
C GLY A 117 -2.77 -1.70 16.25
N PRO A 118 -3.82 -1.00 16.71
CA PRO A 118 -4.15 0.37 16.35
C PRO A 118 -3.19 1.36 17.06
N ARG A 119 -2.54 2.23 16.29
CA ARG A 119 -1.76 3.37 16.78
C ARG A 119 -2.60 4.63 16.64
N LEU A 120 -3.18 5.02 17.76
CA LEU A 120 -3.99 6.22 17.92
C LEU A 120 -3.28 7.14 18.91
N HIS A 121 -3.51 8.44 18.79
CA HIS A 121 -3.19 9.35 19.87
C HIS A 121 -4.23 9.15 20.98
N LEU A 122 -3.89 8.32 21.97
CA LEU A 122 -4.69 8.17 23.18
C LEU A 122 -4.33 9.35 24.08
N LEU A 123 -5.19 10.38 24.12
CA LEU A 123 -5.24 11.23 25.30
C LEU A 123 -5.56 10.29 26.47
N MET A 124 -4.70 10.26 27.48
CA MET A 124 -5.16 9.78 28.78
C MET A 124 -6.31 10.71 29.17
N VAL A 125 -7.54 10.24 29.00
CA VAL A 125 -8.64 10.78 29.79
C VAL A 125 -8.27 10.42 31.21
N GLU A 126 -7.68 11.37 31.93
CA GLU A 126 -7.52 11.24 33.38
C GLU A 126 -8.91 10.91 33.94
N MET A 127 -9.01 9.72 34.53
CA MET A 127 -10.17 9.28 35.31
C MET A 127 -10.12 9.88 36.71
#